data_AF-A0A5K1BWA2-F1
#
_entry.id   AF-A0A5K1BWA2-F1
#
_cell.length_a   1.000
_cell.length_b   1.000
_cell.length_c   1.000
_cell.angle_alpha   90.00
_cell.angle_beta   90.00
_cell.angle_gamma   90.00
#
_symmetry.space_group_name_H-M   'P 1'
#
loop_
_entity.id
_entity.type
_entity.pdbx_description
1 polymer ?
#
loop_
_entity_poly.entity_id
_entity_poly.type
_entity_poly.pdbx_seq_one_letter_code
_entity_poly.pdbx_strand_id
1 'polypeptide(L)'
;MTSFGRVAALLLLLLSFCGASMANFWTDVDITWGGSRAAITNNGQQLQLSMDRTSGSGFQSKNEYLFGRFDMKIKLVPGNSAGTVTAYY
;
A
#
# COMPACT_ATOMS: atom_id res chain seq x y z
N MET A 1 43.38 -10.77 16.89
CA MET A 1 42.66 -11.03 15.62
C MET A 1 41.20 -11.49 15.81
N THR A 2 40.73 -11.80 17.03
CA THR A 2 39.38 -12.34 17.30
C THR A 2 38.31 -11.29 17.61
N SER A 3 38.67 -10.07 18.06
CA SER A 3 37.67 -9.03 18.37
C SER A 3 37.10 -8.36 17.12
N PHE A 4 37.92 -8.14 16.09
CA PHE A 4 37.48 -7.49 14.84
C PHE A 4 36.41 -8.32 14.11
N GLY A 5 36.59 -9.64 14.03
CA GLY A 5 35.59 -10.55 13.46
C GLY A 5 34.28 -10.60 14.24
N ARG A 6 34.34 -10.49 15.58
CA ARG A 6 33.14 -10.41 16.44
C ARG A 6 32.38 -9.10 16.27
N VAL A 7 33.09 -7.97 16.16
CA VAL A 7 32.49 -6.66 15.90
C VAL A 7 31.86 -6.61 14.50
N ALA A 8 32.53 -7.16 13.49
CA ALA A 8 31.99 -7.27 12.13
C ALA A 8 30.74 -8.15 12.07
N ALA A 9 30.73 -9.29 12.79
CA ALA A 9 29.57 -10.16 12.88
C ALA A 9 28.37 -9.49 13.59
N LEU A 10 28.62 -8.73 14.66
CA LEU A 10 27.61 -7.92 15.35
C LEU A 10 27.02 -6.83 14.44
N LEU A 11 27.86 -6.14 13.66
CA LEU A 11 27.42 -5.13 12.70
C LEU A 11 26.56 -5.71 11.57
N LEU A 12 26.95 -6.87 11.03
CA LEU A 12 26.17 -7.58 10.01
C LEU A 12 24.82 -8.05 10.56
N LEU A 13 24.79 -8.54 11.80
CA LEU A 13 23.56 -8.97 12.48
C LEU A 13 22.58 -7.80 12.72
N LEU A 14 23.12 -6.62 13.06
CA LEU A 14 22.33 -5.40 13.24
C LEU A 14 21.76 -4.88 11.93
N LEU A 15 22.51 -4.97 10.82
CA LEU A 15 22.05 -4.57 9.49
C LEU A 15 20.96 -5.49 8.93
N SER A 16 20.99 -6.79 9.27
CA SER A 16 19.92 -7.73 8.90
C SER A 16 18.57 -7.45 9.57
N PHE A 17 18.51 -6.60 10.60
CA PHE A 17 17.27 -6.23 11.29
C PHE A 17 16.53 -5.05 10.64
N CYS A 18 17.11 -4.41 9.61
CA CYS A 18 16.39 -3.46 8.78
C CYS A 18 15.55 -4.23 7.75
N GLY A 19 14.54 -4.94 8.24
CA GLY A 19 13.50 -5.49 7.38
C GLY A 19 12.76 -4.34 6.74
N ALA A 20 13.02 -4.07 5.46
CA ALA A 20 12.18 -3.18 4.67
C ALA A 20 10.78 -3.81 4.61
N SER A 21 9.87 -3.35 5.48
CA SER A 21 8.46 -3.68 5.37
C SER A 21 7.96 -3.04 4.08
N MET A 22 7.80 -3.87 3.05
CA MET A 22 7.21 -3.45 1.79
C MET A 22 5.69 -3.43 2.02
N ALA A 23 5.10 -2.23 2.02
CA ALA A 23 3.66 -2.05 2.20
C ALA A 23 2.88 -2.96 1.22
N ASN A 24 1.77 -3.55 1.67
CA ASN A 24 1.03 -4.52 0.88
C ASN A 24 -0.47 -4.33 1.10
N PHE A 25 -1.20 -4.03 0.02
CA PHE A 25 -2.63 -3.77 0.11
C PHE A 25 -3.43 -4.97 0.63
N TRP A 26 -2.96 -6.22 0.47
CA TRP A 26 -3.63 -7.38 1.06
C TRP A 26 -3.58 -7.39 2.59
N THR A 27 -2.52 -6.84 3.18
CA THR A 27 -2.36 -6.79 4.64
C THR A 27 -2.98 -5.53 5.22
N ASP A 28 -3.03 -4.44 4.46
CA ASP A 28 -3.25 -3.10 5.02
C ASP A 28 -4.67 -2.56 4.80
N VAL A 29 -5.38 -3.03 3.75
CA VAL A 29 -6.71 -2.53 3.39
C VAL A 29 -7.71 -3.63 3.06
N ASP A 30 -8.99 -3.31 3.17
CA ASP A 30 -10.10 -4.11 2.66
C ASP A 30 -10.80 -3.37 1.50
N ILE A 31 -11.20 -4.11 0.47
CA ILE A 31 -12.10 -3.60 -0.56
C ILE A 31 -13.52 -3.63 0.00
N THR A 32 -14.09 -2.46 0.22
CA THR A 32 -15.40 -2.30 0.88
C THR A 32 -16.56 -2.19 -0.12
N TRP A 33 -16.26 -1.80 -1.37
CA TRP A 33 -17.28 -1.60 -2.40
C TRP A 33 -16.74 -1.83 -3.81
N GLY A 34 -17.64 -2.19 -4.73
CA GLY A 34 -17.36 -2.21 -6.18
C GLY A 34 -17.20 -3.59 -6.82
N GLY A 35 -17.15 -4.67 -6.04
CA GLY A 35 -17.03 -6.03 -6.57
C GLY A 35 -15.81 -6.17 -7.49
N SER A 36 -16.02 -6.59 -8.74
CA SER A 36 -14.96 -6.72 -9.75
C SER A 36 -14.33 -5.39 -10.20
N ARG A 37 -14.87 -4.24 -9.77
CA ARG A 37 -14.35 -2.90 -10.10
C ARG A 37 -13.19 -2.46 -9.21
N ALA A 38 -12.91 -3.19 -8.13
CA ALA A 38 -11.72 -3.02 -7.32
C ALA A 38 -10.90 -4.31 -7.34
N ALA A 39 -9.59 -4.17 -7.50
CA ALA A 39 -8.68 -5.31 -7.48
C ALA A 39 -7.32 -4.93 -6.92
N ILE A 40 -6.78 -5.80 -6.06
CA ILE A 40 -5.40 -5.73 -5.65
C ILE A 40 -4.59 -6.62 -6.61
N THR A 41 -3.55 -6.04 -7.19
CA THR A 41 -2.75 -6.62 -8.28
C THR A 41 -1.26 -6.44 -7.97
N ASN A 42 -0.39 -6.91 -8.86
CA ASN A 42 1.07 -6.79 -8.72
C ASN A 42 1.58 -7.29 -7.35
N ASN A 43 1.18 -8.51 -6.97
CA ASN A 43 1.53 -9.13 -5.69
C ASN A 43 1.23 -8.26 -4.44
N GLY A 44 0.12 -7.53 -4.46
CA GLY A 44 -0.29 -6.67 -3.34
C GLY A 44 0.27 -5.25 -3.40
N GLN A 45 1.03 -4.89 -4.43
CA GLN A 45 1.67 -3.58 -4.55
C GLN A 45 0.81 -2.54 -5.28
N GLN A 46 -0.31 -2.94 -5.88
CA GLN A 46 -1.17 -2.01 -6.61
C GLN A 46 -2.64 -2.29 -6.35
N LEU A 47 -3.33 -1.31 -5.79
CA LEU A 47 -4.78 -1.25 -5.74
C LEU A 47 -5.31 -0.51 -6.96
N GLN A 48 -6.22 -1.15 -7.70
CA GLN A 48 -6.90 -0.55 -8.85
C GLN A 48 -8.37 -0.37 -8.53
N LEU A 49 -8.89 0.83 -8.80
CA LEU A 49 -10.30 1.18 -8.69
C LEU A 49 -10.82 1.59 -10.06
N SER A 50 -12.03 1.18 -10.37
CA SER A 50 -12.75 1.54 -11.59
C SER A 50 -14.18 1.94 -11.27
N MET A 51 -14.80 2.63 -12.23
CA MET A 51 -16.18 3.10 -12.16
C MET A 51 -16.81 2.98 -13.54
N ASP A 52 -18.08 2.61 -13.56
CA ASP A 52 -18.93 2.67 -14.74
C ASP A 52 -20.25 3.38 -14.39
N ARG A 53 -21.22 3.38 -15.32
CA ARG A 53 -22.52 4.02 -15.08
C ARG A 53 -23.32 3.39 -13.94
N THR A 54 -23.02 2.15 -13.58
CA THR A 54 -23.77 1.40 -12.58
C THR A 54 -23.24 1.66 -11.18
N SER A 55 -21.91 1.74 -11.01
CA SER A 55 -21.31 1.98 -9.69
C SER A 55 -19.83 2.36 -9.77
N GLY A 56 -19.32 2.92 -8.66
CA GLY A 56 -17.89 3.07 -8.39
C GLY A 56 -17.29 1.89 -7.62
N SER A 57 -16.19 2.16 -6.94
CA SER A 57 -15.49 1.20 -6.08
C SER A 57 -14.72 1.93 -4.96
N GLY A 58 -14.36 1.21 -3.90
CA GLY A 58 -13.72 1.82 -2.73
C GLY A 58 -13.00 0.80 -1.85
N PHE A 59 -12.13 1.32 -1.00
CA PHE A 59 -11.36 0.56 -0.02
C PHE A 59 -11.28 1.33 1.30
N GLN A 60 -10.92 0.64 2.37
CA GLN A 60 -10.68 1.21 3.68
C GLN A 60 -9.48 0.53 4.34
N SER A 61 -8.74 1.23 5.20
CA SER A 61 -7.72 0.58 6.03
C SER A 61 -8.36 -0.45 6.96
N LYS A 62 -7.66 -1.56 7.21
CA LYS A 62 -8.14 -2.58 8.16
C LYS A 62 -8.14 -2.11 9.60
N ASN A 63 -7.23 -1.20 9.92
CA ASN A 63 -7.07 -0.63 11.25
C ASN A 63 -7.55 0.83 11.26
N GLU A 64 -8.02 1.25 12.41
CA GLU A 64 -8.29 2.64 12.74
C GLU A 64 -7.07 3.25 13.44
N TYR A 65 -6.85 4.54 13.22
CA TYR A 65 -5.69 5.25 13.74
C TYR A 65 -6.11 6.58 14.35
N LEU A 66 -5.64 6.87 15.57
CA LEU A 66 -5.85 8.17 16.20
C LEU A 66 -4.88 9.24 15.66
N PHE A 67 -3.64 8.83 15.38
CA PHE A 67 -2.60 9.66 14.78
C PHE A 67 -1.79 8.82 13.79
N GLY A 68 -1.29 9.43 12.72
CA GLY A 68 -0.45 8.72 11.75
C GLY A 68 0.00 9.62 10.61
N ARG A 69 0.95 9.10 9.84
CA ARG A 69 1.32 9.63 8.53
C ARG A 69 0.93 8.58 7.50
N PHE A 70 0.14 8.99 6.53
CA PHE A 70 -0.33 8.10 5.48
C PHE A 70 0.07 8.68 4.12
N ASP A 71 0.96 7.97 3.42
CA ASP A 71 1.43 8.36 2.11
C ASP A 71 0.88 7.37 1.07
N MET A 72 0.28 7.88 0.01
CA MET A 72 -0.24 7.08 -1.10
C MET A 72 0.31 7.59 -2.43
N LYS A 73 0.83 6.67 -3.25
CA LYS A 73 1.13 6.99 -4.65
C LYS A 73 -0.12 6.75 -5.49
N ILE A 74 -0.67 7.81 -6.06
CA ILE A 74 -1.93 7.76 -6.82
C ILE A 74 -1.66 8.06 -8.29
N LYS A 75 -2.17 7.20 -9.17
CA LYS A 75 -2.27 7.45 -10.62
C LYS A 75 -3.74 7.66 -10.96
N LEU A 76 -4.05 8.84 -11.50
CA LEU A 76 -5.42 9.19 -11.88
C LEU A 76 -5.84 8.56 -13.21
N VAL A 77 -7.16 8.53 -13.44
CA VAL A 77 -7.77 8.08 -14.69
C VAL A 77 -7.27 8.96 -15.86
N PRO A 78 -6.83 8.36 -16.98
CA PRO A 78 -6.36 9.12 -18.14
C PRO A 78 -7.51 9.61 -19.02
N GLY A 79 -7.25 10.66 -19.81
CA GLY A 79 -8.17 11.13 -20.85
C GLY A 79 -9.29 12.03 -20.32
N ASN A 80 -10.49 11.92 -20.91
CA ASN A 80 -11.65 12.67 -20.44
C ASN A 80 -12.22 12.02 -19.18
N SER A 81 -12.16 12.77 -18.08
CA SER A 81 -12.62 12.32 -16.76
C SER A 81 -13.54 13.36 -16.11
N ALA A 82 -14.24 14.15 -16.94
CA ALA A 82 -15.19 15.15 -16.47
C ALA A 82 -16.26 14.51 -15.56
N GLY A 83 -16.47 15.12 -14.39
CA GLY A 83 -17.43 14.64 -13.40
C GLY A 83 -16.99 13.44 -12.57
N THR A 84 -15.77 12.93 -12.76
CA THR A 84 -15.21 11.87 -11.91
C THR A 84 -14.47 12.46 -10.71
N VAL A 85 -14.51 11.75 -9.59
CA VAL A 85 -13.75 12.09 -8.38
C VAL A 85 -12.96 10.86 -7.95
N THR A 86 -11.65 11.02 -7.78
CA THR A 86 -10.80 10.06 -7.07
C THR A 86 -10.44 10.67 -5.73
N ALA A 87 -10.89 10.04 -4.64
CA ALA A 87 -10.69 10.55 -3.29
C ALA A 87 -9.79 9.62 -2.48
N TYR A 88 -8.96 10.23 -1.63
CA TYR A 88 -8.19 9.58 -0.59
C TYR A 88 -8.33 10.44 0.66
N TYR A 89 -8.92 9.88 1.71
CA TYR A 89 -9.33 10.58 2.93
C TYR A 89 -9.30 9.65 4.14
#